data_AF-A0A942YDC5-F1
#
_entry.id   AF-A0A942YDC5-F1
#
_cell.length_a   1.000
_cell.length_b   1.000
_cell.length_c   1.000
_cell.angle_alpha   90.00
_cell.angle_beta   90.00
_cell.angle_gamma   90.00
#
_symmetry.space_group_name_H-M   'P 1'
#
loop_
_entity.id
_entity.type
_entity.pdbx_description
1 polymer ?
#
loop_
_entity_poly.entity_id
_entity_poly.type
_entity_poly.pdbx_seq_one_letter_code
_entity_poly.pdbx_strand_id
1 'polypeptide(L)'
;MEKNWSISLEHEEYENDKELVIADAIDAVKQTVKGFYVNVVTPAGFGNPEEYLTEELFSRFGAEIDVKFIDQCGCGGYVLRVWKRA
;
A
#
# COMPACT_ATOMS: atom_id res chain seq x y z
N MET A 1 16.04 -4.90 0.88
CA MET A 1 16.65 -3.79 0.12
C MET A 1 16.48 -2.52 0.95
N GLU A 2 17.55 -1.83 1.31
CA GLU A 2 17.52 -0.63 2.16
C GLU A 2 17.22 0.63 1.34
N LYS A 3 15.98 0.77 0.89
CA LYS A 3 15.54 1.95 0.15
C LYS A 3 14.05 2.19 0.29
N ASN A 4 13.66 3.45 0.16
CA ASN A 4 12.27 3.80 -0.10
C ASN A 4 11.90 3.37 -1.52
N TRP A 5 10.70 2.84 -1.70
CA TRP A 5 10.28 2.32 -3.00
C TRP A 5 8.76 2.43 -3.19
N SER A 6 8.29 2.08 -4.38
CA SER A 6 6.87 2.07 -4.72
C SER A 6 6.52 0.74 -5.36
N ILE A 7 5.31 0.25 -5.09
CA ILE A 7 4.68 -0.85 -5.80
C ILE A 7 3.43 -0.31 -6.51
N SER A 8 3.29 -0.62 -7.79
CA SER A 8 2.12 -0.25 -8.59
C SER A 8 1.20 -1.45 -8.71
N LEU A 9 0.05 -1.38 -8.03
CA LEU A 9 -1.01 -2.38 -8.03
C LEU A 9 -2.21 -1.86 -8.85
N GLU A 10 -1.94 -1.18 -9.97
CA GLU A 10 -2.95 -0.44 -10.75
C GLU A 10 -3.28 -1.09 -12.11
N HIS A 11 -2.66 -2.22 -12.42
CA HIS A 11 -2.81 -2.90 -13.72
C HIS A 11 -4.05 -3.80 -13.77
N GLU A 12 -4.44 -4.26 -14.97
CA GLU A 12 -5.70 -4.96 -15.25
C GLU A 12 -6.05 -6.10 -14.27
N GLU A 13 -5.04 -6.85 -13.79
CA GLU A 13 -5.24 -7.93 -12.81
C GLU A 13 -5.71 -7.42 -11.44
N TYR A 14 -5.25 -6.24 -11.04
CA TYR A 14 -5.60 -5.62 -9.76
C TYR A 14 -6.90 -4.80 -9.84
N GLU A 15 -7.24 -4.24 -11.00
CA GLU A 15 -8.44 -3.40 -11.16
C GLU A 15 -9.74 -4.12 -10.79
N ASN A 16 -9.76 -5.45 -10.92
CA ASN A 16 -10.94 -6.29 -10.68
C ASN A 16 -10.79 -7.20 -9.46
N ASP A 17 -9.65 -7.18 -8.77
CA ASP A 17 -9.37 -8.05 -7.63
C ASP A 17 -8.82 -7.26 -6.43
N LYS A 18 -9.73 -6.86 -5.53
CA LYS A 18 -9.38 -6.13 -4.31
C LYS A 18 -8.59 -7.00 -3.33
N GLU A 19 -8.85 -8.30 -3.28
CA GLU A 19 -8.16 -9.20 -2.37
C GLU A 19 -6.70 -9.37 -2.77
N LEU A 20 -6.43 -9.44 -4.09
CA LEU A 20 -5.06 -9.44 -4.63
C LEU A 20 -4.31 -8.13 -4.30
N VAL A 21 -4.98 -6.97 -4.42
CA VAL A 21 -4.38 -5.67 -4.01
C VAL A 21 -3.98 -5.70 -2.53
N ILE A 22 -4.84 -6.22 -1.66
CA ILE A 22 -4.55 -6.31 -0.22
C ILE A 22 -3.38 -7.27 0.05
N ALA A 23 -3.39 -8.45 -0.57
CA ALA A 23 -2.36 -9.46 -0.40
C ALA A 23 -0.97 -8.94 -0.81
N ASP A 24 -0.87 -8.32 -1.99
CA ASP A 24 0.40 -7.83 -2.51
C ASP A 24 0.89 -6.56 -1.81
N ALA A 25 -0.03 -5.71 -1.34
CA ALA A 25 0.32 -4.59 -0.47
C ALA A 25 0.94 -5.07 0.86
N ILE A 26 0.35 -6.11 1.47
CA ILE A 26 0.91 -6.74 2.67
C ILE A 26 2.31 -7.29 2.38
N ASP A 27 2.50 -7.98 1.27
CA ASP A 27 3.81 -8.53 0.91
C ASP A 27 4.85 -7.45 0.61
N ALA A 28 4.45 -6.32 0.02
CA ALA A 28 5.32 -5.16 -0.14
C ALA A 28 5.79 -4.58 1.21
N VAL A 29 4.89 -4.48 2.19
CA VAL A 29 5.26 -4.02 3.54
C VAL A 29 6.16 -5.03 4.27
N LYS A 30 5.95 -6.35 4.06
CA LYS A 30 6.86 -7.38 4.58
C LYS A 30 8.28 -7.22 4.03
N GLN A 31 8.42 -6.99 2.73
CA GLN A 31 9.70 -6.84 2.04
C GLN A 31 10.43 -5.52 2.34
N THR A 32 9.66 -4.50 2.76
CA THR A 32 10.22 -3.21 3.18
C THR A 32 11.09 -3.39 4.42
N VAL A 33 12.27 -2.78 4.43
CA VAL A 33 13.18 -2.82 5.57
C VAL A 33 12.76 -1.78 6.61
N LYS A 34 12.97 -2.07 7.90
CA LYS A 34 12.74 -1.13 9.00
C LYS A 34 13.49 0.19 8.76
N GLY A 35 12.86 1.31 9.05
CA GLY A 35 13.38 2.66 8.77
C GLY A 35 13.08 3.19 7.36
N PHE A 36 12.46 2.40 6.49
CA PHE A 36 12.07 2.78 5.12
C PHE A 36 10.55 2.71 4.93
N TYR A 37 10.07 3.24 3.80
CA TYR A 37 8.67 3.15 3.40
C TYR A 37 8.49 2.51 2.03
N VAL A 38 7.27 2.01 1.81
CA VAL A 38 6.74 1.67 0.51
C VAL A 38 5.53 2.55 0.19
N ASN A 39 5.47 3.12 -1.01
CA ASN A 39 4.23 3.65 -1.55
C ASN A 39 3.47 2.51 -2.24
N VAL A 40 2.26 2.23 -1.78
CA VAL A 40 1.33 1.31 -2.43
C VAL A 40 0.42 2.15 -3.31
N VAL A 41 0.52 1.97 -4.62
CA VAL A 41 -0.37 2.63 -5.58
C VAL A 41 -1.50 1.69 -5.94
N THR A 42 -2.74 2.07 -5.70
CA THR A 42 -3.93 1.21 -5.83
C THR A 42 -4.89 1.68 -6.93
N PRO A 43 -5.71 0.79 -7.51
CA PRO A 43 -6.64 1.15 -8.58
C PRO A 43 -7.67 2.18 -8.14
N ALA A 44 -8.06 3.05 -9.07
CA ALA A 44 -9.09 4.06 -8.84
C ALA A 44 -10.46 3.46 -8.44
N GLY A 45 -10.78 2.30 -9.03
CA GLY A 45 -12.10 1.66 -8.94
C GLY A 45 -12.48 1.20 -7.53
N PHE A 46 -11.52 1.04 -6.62
CA PHE A 46 -11.80 0.64 -5.24
C PHE A 46 -11.95 1.80 -4.26
N GLY A 47 -11.78 3.05 -4.72
CA GLY A 47 -11.85 4.24 -3.87
C GLY A 47 -10.58 4.46 -3.04
N ASN A 48 -10.68 5.28 -1.99
CA ASN A 48 -9.53 5.63 -1.17
C ASN A 48 -9.04 4.40 -0.39
N PRO A 49 -7.76 3.98 -0.53
CA PRO A 49 -7.19 2.84 0.19
C PRO A 49 -7.16 3.00 1.71
N GLU A 50 -7.31 4.20 2.26
CA GLU A 50 -7.52 4.36 3.70
C GLU A 50 -8.74 3.59 4.21
N GLU A 51 -9.78 3.45 3.39
CA GLU A 51 -11.05 2.83 3.78
C GLU A 51 -11.02 1.29 3.78
N TYR A 52 -10.08 0.67 3.05
CA TYR A 52 -10.05 -0.80 2.93
C TYR A 52 -8.69 -1.44 3.19
N LEU A 53 -7.58 -0.72 3.03
CA LEU A 53 -6.23 -1.29 3.16
C LEU A 53 -5.60 -1.01 4.52
N THR A 54 -5.96 0.11 5.15
CA THR A 54 -5.34 0.53 6.41
C THR A 54 -5.64 -0.44 7.56
N GLU A 55 -6.88 -0.91 7.68
CA GLU A 55 -7.25 -1.90 8.71
C GLU A 55 -6.51 -3.22 8.52
N GLU A 56 -6.43 -3.72 7.28
CA GLU A 56 -5.72 -4.96 6.95
C GLU A 56 -4.21 -4.88 7.28
N LEU A 57 -3.59 -3.74 6.97
CA LEU A 57 -2.20 -3.48 7.30
C LEU A 57 -1.97 -3.41 8.81
N PHE A 58 -2.83 -2.71 9.56
CA PHE A 58 -2.72 -2.64 11.01
C PHE A 58 -3.03 -3.97 11.70
N SER A 59 -3.97 -4.76 11.17
CA SER A 59 -4.25 -6.12 11.61
C SER A 59 -3.00 -7.01 11.48
N ARG A 60 -2.22 -6.83 10.41
CA ARG A 60 -1.04 -7.65 10.14
C ARG A 60 0.26 -7.22 10.83
N PHE A 61 0.48 -5.91 10.98
CA PHE A 61 1.75 -5.34 11.44
C PHE A 61 1.62 -4.50 12.71
N GLY A 62 0.41 -4.10 13.11
CA GLY A 62 0.14 -3.32 14.30
C GLY A 62 1.00 -2.05 14.39
N ALA A 63 1.62 -1.86 15.56
CA ALA A 63 2.45 -0.69 15.86
C ALA A 63 3.84 -0.69 15.19
N GLU A 64 4.17 -1.68 14.36
CA GLU A 64 5.42 -1.72 13.57
C GLU A 64 5.36 -0.85 12.31
N ILE A 65 4.18 -0.34 11.95
CA ILE A 65 3.99 0.52 10.79
C ILE A 65 3.31 1.84 11.16
N ASP A 66 3.53 2.84 10.33
CA ASP A 66 2.68 4.03 10.22
C ASP A 66 2.15 4.11 8.78
N VAL A 67 0.93 4.62 8.60
CA VAL A 67 0.25 4.69 7.30
C VAL A 67 -0.24 6.11 7.05
N LYS A 68 -0.16 6.58 5.80
CA LYS A 68 -0.72 7.88 5.40
C LYS A 68 -1.11 7.89 3.94
N PHE A 69 -2.30 8.38 3.62
CA PHE A 69 -2.65 8.76 2.26
C PHE A 69 -1.83 9.97 1.78
N ILE A 70 -1.22 9.84 0.60
CA ILE A 70 -0.32 10.85 0.05
C ILE A 70 -1.02 11.66 -1.04
N ASP A 71 -1.58 11.00 -2.05
CA ASP A 71 -2.13 11.67 -3.23
C ASP A 71 -2.97 10.72 -4.10
N GLN A 72 -3.70 11.29 -5.05
CA GLN A 72 -4.32 10.56 -6.17
C GLN A 72 -3.57 10.89 -7.47
N CYS A 73 -3.03 9.87 -8.16
CA CYS A 73 -2.30 10.05 -9.41
C CYS A 73 -3.22 10.60 -10.51
N GLY A 74 -2.63 11.23 -11.54
CA GLY A 74 -3.39 11.67 -12.73
C GLY A 74 -4.07 10.54 -13.51
N CYS A 75 -3.68 9.29 -13.25
CA CYS A 75 -4.35 8.07 -13.72
C CYS A 75 -5.63 7.71 -12.94
N GLY A 76 -5.89 8.38 -11.81
CA GLY A 76 -7.02 8.12 -10.92
C GLY A 76 -6.72 7.16 -9.77
N GLY A 77 -5.61 6.42 -9.80
CA GLY A 77 -5.19 5.56 -8.70
C GLY A 77 -4.69 6.34 -7.49
N TYR A 78 -4.63 5.67 -6.34
CA TYR A 78 -4.38 6.29 -5.04
C TYR A 78 -3.04 5.84 -4.47
N VAL A 79 -2.32 6.76 -3.82
CA VAL A 79 -1.02 6.48 -3.21
C VAL A 79 -1.16 6.43 -1.70
N LEU A 80 -1.05 5.23 -1.12
CA LEU A 80 -0.95 5.01 0.32
C LEU A 80 0.50 4.74 0.69
N ARG A 81 1.10 5.57 1.55
CA ARG A 81 2.46 5.31 2.04
C ARG A 81 2.41 4.54 3.36
N VAL A 82 3.25 3.52 3.45
CA VAL A 82 3.43 2.71 4.64
C VAL A 82 4.89 2.77 5.07
N TRP A 83 5.16 3.36 6.22
CA TRP A 83 6.49 3.37 6.84
C TRP A 83 6.61 2.13 7.72
N LYS A 84 7.75 1.43 7.62
CA LYS A 84 8.10 0.38 8.56
C LYS A 84 9.02 0.97 9.62
N ARG A 85 8.58 0.95 10.88
CA ARG A 85 9.31 1.55 11.99
C ARG A 85 10.66 0.86 12.20
N ALA A 86 11.63 1.64 12.69
CA ALA A 86 12.98 1.19 13.01
C ALA A 86 12.98 0.14 14.13
#